data_AF-A0A9P8JV58-F1
#
_entry.id   AF-A0A9P8JV58-F1
#
_cell.length_a   1.000
_cell.length_b   1.000
_cell.length_c   1.000
_cell.angle_alpha   90.00
_cell.angle_beta   90.00
_cell.angle_gamma   90.00
#
_symmetry.space_group_name_H-M   'P 1'
#
loop_
_entity.id
_entity.type
_entity.pdbx_description
1 polymer ?
#
loop_
_entity_poly.entity_id
_entity_poly.type
_entity_poly.pdbx_seq_one_letter_code
_entity_poly.pdbx_strand_id
1 'polypeptide(L)'
;MIPPFETTFAVPLSCESCIKDVSTSLYKLPGIQNVSADLSNQLISVNGTAAPSAIVAAIQDTGRDAILRGSGKSESAAVCILETHSTSVKDHVRGLIRMVQVASNMTIIDLSIRGLSPGTYHATVRETGDISRGAENTGGIWDMLRAKEEGKPQSARGIFGTVEVSKSGIASVFLDKPIQIWEMIGRSIVVSRQQDGKFDKEDPDTLVGVIARSAGVWDNDKTVCSCSGKTVWEERTEQVGKGML
;
A
#
# COMPACT_ATOMS: atom_id res chain seq x y z
N MET A 1 -22.54 7.41 2.16
CA MET A 1 -22.10 7.01 3.51
C MET A 1 -21.27 5.76 3.35
N ILE A 2 -20.00 5.77 3.78
CA ILE A 2 -19.13 4.60 3.66
C ILE A 2 -19.63 3.56 4.69
N PRO A 3 -19.95 2.32 4.27
CA PRO A 3 -20.35 1.30 5.24
C PRO A 3 -19.18 0.96 6.16
N PRO A 4 -19.44 0.61 7.44
CA PRO A 4 -18.38 0.18 8.34
C PRO A 4 -17.65 -1.03 7.77
N PHE A 5 -16.34 -1.05 7.93
CA PHE A 5 -15.48 -2.13 7.49
C PHE A 5 -14.56 -2.57 8.63
N GLU A 6 -14.09 -3.80 8.54
CA GLU A 6 -13.09 -4.33 9.46
C GLU A 6 -11.70 -4.22 8.85
N THR A 7 -10.74 -3.77 9.66
CA THR A 7 -9.32 -3.75 9.33
C THR A 7 -8.52 -4.33 10.48
N THR A 8 -7.58 -5.21 10.16
CA THR A 8 -6.71 -5.85 11.15
C THR A 8 -5.29 -5.34 11.00
N PHE A 9 -4.67 -5.01 12.13
CA PHE A 9 -3.31 -4.51 12.23
C PHE A 9 -2.48 -5.45 13.10
N ALA A 10 -1.26 -5.75 12.68
CA ALA A 10 -0.26 -6.34 13.56
C ALA A 10 0.40 -5.21 14.35
N VAL A 11 0.37 -5.33 15.68
CA VAL A 11 0.84 -4.33 16.63
C VAL A 11 1.61 -5.06 17.72
N PRO A 12 2.85 -4.66 18.06
CA PRO A 12 3.61 -5.31 19.13
C PRO A 12 2.93 -5.04 20.48
N LEU A 13 2.20 -6.04 20.96
CA LEU A 13 1.47 -6.02 22.22
C LEU A 13 2.14 -6.97 23.22
N SER A 14 2.44 -6.47 24.42
CA SER A 14 3.11 -7.26 25.47
C SER A 14 2.23 -7.51 26.70
N CYS A 15 1.10 -6.80 26.85
CA CYS A 15 0.19 -6.95 27.98
C CYS A 15 -1.17 -6.30 27.72
N GLU A 16 -2.12 -6.56 28.61
CA GLU A 16 -3.48 -5.96 28.57
C GLU A 16 -3.49 -4.43 28.70
N SER A 17 -2.53 -3.84 29.42
CA SER A 17 -2.44 -2.37 29.48
C SER A 17 -2.03 -1.78 28.13
N CYS A 18 -1.18 -2.47 27.35
CA CYS A 18 -0.86 -2.04 25.98
C CYS A 18 -2.11 -2.03 25.09
N ILE A 19 -2.96 -3.05 25.23
CA ILE A 19 -4.22 -3.12 24.50
C ILE A 19 -5.11 -1.94 24.88
N LYS A 20 -5.23 -1.64 26.18
CA LYS A 20 -6.04 -0.53 26.67
C LYS A 20 -5.54 0.83 26.16
N ASP A 21 -4.23 1.06 26.15
CA ASP A 21 -3.62 2.29 25.65
C ASP A 21 -3.95 2.50 24.18
N VAL A 22 -3.73 1.46 23.35
CA VAL A 22 -4.00 1.52 21.92
C VAL A 22 -5.50 1.69 21.64
N SER A 23 -6.36 0.89 22.26
CA SER A 23 -7.81 1.03 22.11
C SER A 23 -8.30 2.41 22.52
N THR A 24 -7.78 2.98 23.61
CA THR A 24 -8.12 4.34 24.04
C THR A 24 -7.69 5.39 23.02
N SER A 25 -6.53 5.22 22.37
CA SER A 25 -6.10 6.09 21.28
C SER A 25 -7.04 5.98 20.08
N LEU A 26 -7.41 4.75 19.69
CA LEU A 26 -8.27 4.47 18.55
C LEU A 26 -9.69 5.01 18.72
N TYR A 27 -10.31 4.85 19.89
CA TYR A 27 -11.67 5.37 20.13
C TYR A 27 -11.77 6.91 20.10
N LYS A 28 -10.64 7.64 20.10
CA LYS A 28 -10.65 9.10 19.85
C LYS A 28 -10.89 9.44 18.38
N LEU A 29 -10.65 8.50 17.47
CA LEU A 29 -10.87 8.71 16.04
C LEU A 29 -12.38 8.67 15.74
N PRO A 30 -12.90 9.65 14.97
CA PRO A 30 -14.29 9.64 14.55
C PRO A 30 -14.58 8.45 13.64
N GLY A 31 -15.71 7.78 13.87
CA GLY A 31 -16.17 6.67 13.05
C GLY A 31 -15.67 5.29 13.48
N ILE A 32 -14.89 5.18 14.57
CA ILE A 32 -14.59 3.89 15.21
C ILE A 32 -15.83 3.39 15.95
N GLN A 33 -16.24 2.16 15.67
CA GLN A 33 -17.39 1.51 16.29
C GLN A 33 -16.94 0.46 17.29
N ASN A 34 -15.97 -0.37 16.91
CA ASN A 34 -15.45 -1.42 17.77
C ASN A 34 -13.95 -1.61 17.57
N VAL A 35 -13.24 -1.92 18.65
CA VAL A 35 -11.84 -2.34 18.64
C VAL A 35 -11.73 -3.65 19.42
N SER A 36 -11.22 -4.69 18.78
CA SER A 36 -10.87 -5.95 19.42
C SER A 36 -9.37 -6.18 19.29
N ALA A 37 -8.79 -6.88 20.26
CA ALA A 37 -7.37 -7.21 20.27
C ALA A 37 -7.17 -8.69 20.58
N ASP A 38 -6.14 -9.25 19.96
CA ASP A 38 -5.65 -10.60 20.22
C ASP A 38 -4.19 -10.47 20.66
N LEU A 39 -3.96 -10.60 21.97
CA LEU A 39 -2.62 -10.50 22.56
C LEU A 39 -1.71 -11.63 22.08
N SER A 40 -2.25 -12.83 21.88
CA SER A 40 -1.46 -14.02 21.52
C SER A 40 -0.89 -13.88 20.12
N ASN A 41 -1.71 -13.36 19.20
CA ASN A 41 -1.33 -13.14 17.81
C ASN A 41 -0.80 -11.73 17.53
N GLN A 42 -0.75 -10.86 18.54
CA GLN A 42 -0.33 -9.46 18.41
C GLN A 42 -1.14 -8.69 17.35
N LEU A 43 -2.46 -8.88 17.35
CA LEU A 43 -3.37 -8.27 16.39
C LEU A 43 -4.34 -7.29 17.05
N ILE A 44 -4.70 -6.24 16.33
CA ILE A 44 -5.81 -5.34 16.64
C ILE A 44 -6.74 -5.29 15.45
N SER A 45 -7.99 -5.69 15.64
CA SER A 45 -9.08 -5.54 14.67
C SER A 45 -9.89 -4.29 15.00
N VAL A 46 -10.09 -3.45 14.00
CA VAL A 46 -10.83 -2.20 14.10
C VAL A 46 -11.99 -2.25 13.14
N ASN A 47 -13.21 -2.09 13.67
CA ASN A 47 -14.43 -1.94 12.90
C ASN A 47 -14.90 -0.49 12.95
N GLY A 48 -15.12 0.10 11.77
CA GLY A 48 -15.63 1.46 11.66
C GLY A 48 -15.49 2.05 10.27
N THR A 49 -15.52 3.37 10.20
CA THR A 49 -15.36 4.14 8.96
C THR A 49 -14.10 5.00 8.96
N ALA A 50 -13.28 4.92 10.01
CA ALA A 50 -12.03 5.67 10.08
C ALA A 50 -11.04 5.17 9.03
N ALA A 51 -10.29 6.08 8.43
CA ALA A 51 -9.25 5.73 7.48
C ALA A 51 -8.15 4.91 8.18
N PRO A 52 -7.69 3.79 7.61
CA PRO A 52 -6.58 3.00 8.14
C PRO A 52 -5.29 3.78 8.35
N SER A 53 -5.03 4.82 7.55
CA SER A 53 -3.92 5.74 7.79
C SER A 53 -4.03 6.46 9.13
N ALA A 54 -5.22 6.95 9.47
CA ALA A 54 -5.50 7.59 10.75
C ALA A 54 -5.41 6.56 11.90
N ILE A 55 -5.84 5.32 11.66
CA ILE A 55 -5.72 4.21 12.62
C ILE A 55 -4.23 3.90 12.89
N VAL A 56 -3.41 3.76 11.84
CA VAL A 56 -1.96 3.54 11.96
C VAL A 56 -1.30 4.67 12.74
N ALA A 57 -1.58 5.93 12.39
CA ALA A 57 -1.04 7.10 13.08
C ALA A 57 -1.44 7.09 14.57
N ALA A 58 -2.72 6.82 14.88
CA ALA A 58 -3.19 6.76 16.27
C ALA A 58 -2.56 5.62 17.08
N ILE A 59 -2.19 4.49 16.45
CA ILE A 59 -1.43 3.42 17.11
C ILE A 59 0.02 3.88 17.34
N GLN A 60 0.64 4.52 16.34
CA GLN A 60 2.00 5.05 16.40
C GLN A 60 2.17 6.14 17.46
N ASP A 61 1.15 6.97 17.69
CA ASP A 61 1.12 7.96 18.77
C ASP A 61 1.22 7.33 20.16
N THR A 62 0.94 6.02 20.29
CA THR A 62 1.15 5.28 21.54
C THR A 62 2.58 4.77 21.73
N GLY A 63 3.48 5.05 20.78
CA GLY A 63 4.86 4.54 20.74
C GLY A 63 4.98 3.12 20.18
N ARG A 64 3.94 2.60 19.52
CA ARG A 64 3.89 1.24 18.97
C ARG A 64 3.79 1.27 17.45
N ASP A 65 4.46 0.34 16.80
CA ASP A 65 4.35 0.21 15.36
C ASP A 65 3.02 -0.46 14.96
N ALA A 66 2.54 -0.21 13.74
CA ALA A 66 1.31 -0.79 13.24
C ALA A 66 1.45 -1.19 11.77
N ILE A 67 1.13 -2.44 11.47
CA ILE A 67 1.18 -2.98 10.11
C ILE A 67 -0.22 -3.40 9.72
N LEU A 68 -0.81 -2.76 8.71
CA LEU A 68 -2.08 -3.22 8.15
C LEU A 68 -1.92 -4.63 7.56
N ARG A 69 -2.66 -5.59 8.10
CA ARG A 69 -2.66 -7.00 7.68
C ARG A 69 -3.78 -7.33 6.71
N GLY A 70 -4.85 -6.53 6.67
CA GLY A 70 -5.98 -6.72 5.75
C GLY A 70 -7.34 -6.50 6.41
N SER A 71 -8.40 -7.08 5.82
CA SER A 71 -9.81 -6.92 6.22
C SER A 71 -10.49 -8.23 6.64
N GLY A 72 -9.71 -9.27 6.95
CA GLY A 72 -10.21 -10.59 7.38
C GLY A 72 -10.86 -11.46 6.29
N LYS A 73 -11.02 -10.96 5.06
CA LYS A 73 -11.53 -11.71 3.91
C LYS A 73 -10.39 -12.34 3.10
N SER A 74 -10.64 -13.52 2.54
CA SER A 74 -9.73 -14.15 1.58
C SER A 74 -9.68 -13.35 0.27
N GLU A 75 -8.51 -13.34 -0.38
CA GLU A 75 -8.27 -12.64 -1.65
C GLU A 75 -8.56 -11.12 -1.66
N SER A 76 -8.62 -10.48 -0.49
CA SER A 76 -8.89 -9.04 -0.36
C SER A 76 -7.63 -8.18 -0.34
N ALA A 77 -6.45 -8.77 -0.56
CA ALA A 77 -5.18 -8.06 -0.48
C ALA A 77 -4.32 -8.23 -1.74
N ALA A 78 -3.60 -7.17 -2.08
CA ALA A 78 -2.59 -7.18 -3.11
C ALA A 78 -1.36 -6.39 -2.66
N VAL A 79 -0.24 -6.69 -3.30
CA VAL A 79 1.02 -6.00 -3.09
C VAL A 79 1.63 -5.66 -4.44
N CYS A 80 2.30 -4.51 -4.53
CA CYS A 80 3.10 -4.14 -5.68
C CYS A 80 4.43 -3.59 -5.18
N ILE A 81 5.52 -4.29 -5.48
CA ILE A 81 6.87 -3.85 -5.17
C ILE A 81 7.29 -2.96 -6.34
N LEU A 82 7.65 -1.71 -6.05
CA LEU A 82 8.02 -0.73 -7.05
C LEU A 82 9.53 -0.70 -7.23
N GLU A 83 9.97 -0.96 -8.45
CA GLU A 83 11.38 -1.03 -8.82
C GLU A 83 11.69 -0.07 -9.96
N THR A 84 12.90 0.51 -9.95
CA THR A 84 13.46 1.17 -11.12
C THR A 84 14.26 0.17 -11.95
N HIS A 85 14.05 0.19 -13.26
CA HIS A 85 14.79 -0.64 -14.21
C HIS A 85 16.05 0.06 -14.76
N SER A 86 16.37 1.26 -14.25
CA SER A 86 17.59 1.99 -14.61
C SER A 86 18.82 1.23 -14.17
N THR A 87 19.76 1.06 -15.10
CA THR A 87 21.05 0.41 -14.85
C THR A 87 21.99 1.27 -14.00
N SER A 88 21.71 2.57 -13.88
CA SER A 88 22.49 3.52 -13.08
C SER A 88 22.28 3.38 -11.57
N VAL A 89 21.21 2.69 -11.16
CA VAL A 89 20.82 2.53 -9.77
C VAL A 89 21.17 1.12 -9.29
N LYS A 90 21.88 1.01 -8.16
CA LYS A 90 22.25 -0.30 -7.58
C LYS A 90 21.12 -0.97 -6.81
N ASP A 91 20.35 -0.18 -6.05
CA ASP A 91 19.19 -0.67 -5.30
C ASP A 91 17.92 -0.33 -6.08
N HIS A 92 17.44 -1.34 -6.82
CA HIS A 92 16.30 -1.19 -7.71
C HIS A 92 14.98 -1.04 -6.95
N VAL A 93 14.85 -1.59 -5.73
CA VAL A 93 13.60 -1.55 -4.96
C VAL A 93 13.45 -0.23 -4.23
N ARG A 94 12.48 0.57 -4.67
CA ARG A 94 12.35 1.97 -4.27
C ARG A 94 10.96 2.35 -3.77
N GLY A 95 10.02 1.43 -3.83
CA GLY A 95 8.74 1.63 -3.17
C GLY A 95 7.98 0.33 -2.94
N LEU A 96 6.91 0.47 -2.18
CA LEU A 96 5.99 -0.61 -1.85
C LEU A 96 4.59 -0.05 -1.82
N ILE A 97 3.68 -0.74 -2.50
CA ILE A 97 2.26 -0.47 -2.45
C ILE A 97 1.58 -1.67 -1.81
N ARG A 98 0.91 -1.46 -0.68
CA ARG A 98 0.02 -2.44 -0.06
C ARG A 98 -1.42 -2.04 -0.35
N MET A 99 -2.21 -2.99 -0.82
CA MET A 99 -3.59 -2.77 -1.18
C MET A 99 -4.48 -3.70 -0.40
N VAL A 100 -5.51 -3.15 0.26
CA VAL A 100 -6.47 -3.90 1.05
C VAL A 100 -7.87 -3.46 0.68
N GLN A 101 -8.65 -4.39 0.13
CA GLN A 101 -10.07 -4.20 -0.09
C GLN A 101 -10.81 -4.33 1.23
N VAL A 102 -11.33 -3.22 1.72
CA VAL A 102 -12.06 -3.14 2.99
C VAL A 102 -13.57 -3.24 2.80
N ALA A 103 -14.08 -2.90 1.61
CA ALA A 103 -15.49 -3.06 1.25
C ALA A 103 -15.65 -3.56 -0.19
N SER A 104 -16.88 -3.92 -0.58
CA SER A 104 -17.16 -4.37 -1.97
C SER A 104 -16.83 -3.31 -3.01
N ASN A 105 -16.81 -2.03 -2.65
CA ASN A 105 -16.50 -0.92 -3.54
C ASN A 105 -15.40 0.00 -2.98
N MET A 106 -14.51 -0.52 -2.13
CA MET A 106 -13.46 0.30 -1.53
C MET A 106 -12.19 -0.51 -1.30
N THR A 107 -11.12 -0.08 -1.95
CA THR A 107 -9.76 -0.56 -1.73
C THR A 107 -8.90 0.58 -1.24
N ILE A 108 -8.12 0.30 -0.22
CA ILE A 108 -7.19 1.21 0.40
C ILE A 108 -5.81 0.85 -0.06
N ILE A 109 -5.05 1.86 -0.45
CA ILE A 109 -3.74 1.77 -1.07
C ILE A 109 -2.79 2.55 -0.17
N ASP A 110 -1.89 1.85 0.51
CA ASP A 110 -0.74 2.39 1.23
C ASP A 110 0.45 2.36 0.27
N LEU A 111 0.88 3.53 -0.20
CA LEU A 111 2.02 3.69 -1.09
C LEU A 111 3.15 4.39 -0.33
N SER A 112 4.29 3.72 -0.28
CA SER A 112 5.52 4.23 0.34
C SER A 112 6.67 4.18 -0.66
N ILE A 113 7.45 5.25 -0.75
CA ILE A 113 8.54 5.43 -1.70
C ILE A 113 9.77 5.98 -0.98
N ARG A 114 10.96 5.54 -1.43
CA ARG A 114 12.26 6.00 -0.96
C ARG A 114 13.24 6.27 -2.08
N GLY A 115 14.17 7.17 -1.79
CA GLY A 115 15.33 7.50 -2.61
C GLY A 115 15.00 8.24 -3.92
N LEU A 116 13.76 8.57 -4.24
CA LEU A 116 13.46 9.31 -5.47
C LEU A 116 13.90 10.76 -5.36
N SER A 117 14.17 11.40 -6.50
CA SER A 117 14.41 12.84 -6.52
C SER A 117 13.17 13.60 -6.04
N PRO A 118 13.32 14.70 -5.29
CA PRO A 118 12.17 15.48 -4.81
C PRO A 118 11.26 15.96 -5.95
N GLY A 119 9.96 16.07 -5.67
CA GLY A 119 8.95 16.57 -6.60
C GLY A 119 7.64 15.79 -6.59
N THR A 120 6.74 16.16 -7.50
CA THR A 120 5.43 15.54 -7.67
C THR A 120 5.50 14.36 -8.65
N TYR A 121 4.92 13.24 -8.25
CA TYR A 121 4.81 12.01 -9.03
C TYR A 121 3.35 11.61 -9.16
N HIS A 122 3.04 10.79 -10.16
CA HIS A 122 1.71 10.27 -10.44
C HIS A 122 1.74 8.74 -10.36
N ALA A 123 0.87 8.17 -9.53
CA ALA A 123 0.65 6.73 -9.48
C ALA A 123 -0.46 6.35 -10.47
N THR A 124 -0.14 5.46 -11.43
CA THR A 124 -1.10 4.97 -12.42
C THR A 124 -1.07 3.45 -12.56
N VAL A 125 -2.24 2.81 -12.54
CA VAL A 125 -2.40 1.40 -12.92
C VAL A 125 -2.44 1.31 -14.44
N ARG A 126 -1.65 0.40 -14.99
CA ARG A 126 -1.49 0.21 -16.43
C ARG A 126 -2.28 -0.99 -16.93
N GLU A 127 -2.41 -1.10 -18.25
CA GLU A 127 -3.19 -2.17 -18.87
C GLU A 127 -2.57 -3.56 -18.69
N THR A 128 -1.24 -3.66 -18.76
CA THR A 128 -0.51 -4.93 -18.69
C THR A 128 0.38 -5.01 -17.46
N GLY A 129 0.71 -6.22 -17.02
CA GLY A 129 1.74 -6.50 -16.03
C GLY A 129 3.10 -6.83 -16.64
N ASP A 130 3.34 -6.49 -17.92
CA ASP A 130 4.61 -6.78 -18.59
C ASP A 130 5.64 -5.69 -18.29
N ILE A 131 6.58 -6.02 -17.39
CA ILE A 131 7.69 -5.15 -16.99
C ILE A 131 9.03 -5.58 -17.61
N SER A 132 9.02 -6.41 -18.67
CA SER A 132 10.24 -6.89 -19.33
C SER A 132 11.14 -5.76 -19.86
N ARG A 133 10.55 -4.59 -20.17
CA ARG A 133 11.26 -3.35 -20.52
C ARG A 133 10.93 -2.20 -19.56
N GLY A 134 10.78 -2.52 -18.27
CA GLY A 134 10.37 -1.54 -17.27
C GLY A 134 9.00 -0.94 -17.58
N ALA A 135 8.83 0.36 -17.36
CA ALA A 135 7.56 1.04 -17.56
C ALA A 135 7.14 1.14 -19.05
N GLU A 136 8.07 0.96 -20.00
CA GLU A 136 7.82 1.11 -21.45
C GLU A 136 6.78 0.14 -22.01
N ASN A 137 6.72 -1.10 -21.49
CA ASN A 137 5.88 -2.16 -22.05
C ASN A 137 4.54 -2.36 -21.30
N THR A 138 4.21 -1.45 -20.39
CA THR A 138 3.05 -1.58 -19.50
C THR A 138 1.69 -1.22 -20.16
N GLY A 139 1.72 -0.71 -21.39
CA GLY A 139 0.53 -0.26 -22.12
C GLY A 139 0.00 1.08 -21.62
N GLY A 140 -1.25 1.41 -21.94
CA GLY A 140 -1.91 2.65 -21.53
C GLY A 140 -2.29 2.67 -20.04
N ILE A 141 -2.88 3.79 -19.59
CA ILE A 141 -3.54 3.84 -18.28
C ILE A 141 -4.81 2.99 -18.36
N TRP A 142 -4.98 2.09 -17.39
CA TRP A 142 -6.17 1.24 -17.33
C TRP A 142 -7.45 2.06 -17.26
N ASP A 143 -8.46 1.66 -18.04
CA ASP A 143 -9.78 2.27 -18.11
C ASP A 143 -9.83 3.69 -18.73
N MET A 144 -8.70 4.17 -19.25
CA MET A 144 -8.61 5.52 -19.85
C MET A 144 -9.46 5.68 -21.11
N LEU A 145 -9.55 4.66 -21.96
CA LEU A 145 -10.34 4.72 -23.20
C LEU A 145 -11.83 4.93 -22.89
N ARG A 146 -12.40 4.10 -22.01
CA ARG A 146 -13.79 4.24 -21.55
C ARG A 146 -14.03 5.62 -20.92
N ALA A 147 -13.12 6.07 -20.06
CA ALA A 147 -13.22 7.37 -19.40
C ALA A 147 -13.19 8.55 -20.39
N LYS A 148 -12.41 8.45 -21.48
CA LYS A 148 -12.38 9.44 -22.57
C LYS A 148 -13.67 9.44 -23.38
N GLU A 149 -14.23 8.27 -23.71
CA GLU A 149 -15.53 8.14 -24.39
C GLU A 149 -16.68 8.74 -23.59
N GLU A 150 -16.63 8.63 -22.26
CA GLU A 150 -17.58 9.25 -21.33
C GLU A 150 -17.32 10.76 -21.09
N GLY A 151 -16.30 11.33 -21.72
CA GLY A 151 -15.92 12.74 -21.58
C GLY A 151 -15.31 13.10 -20.22
N LYS A 152 -14.88 12.10 -19.43
CA LYS A 152 -14.35 12.27 -18.07
C LYS A 152 -13.03 11.50 -17.89
N PRO A 153 -11.95 11.88 -18.58
CA PRO A 153 -10.66 11.17 -18.50
C PRO A 153 -10.12 11.00 -17.07
N GLN A 154 -10.44 11.94 -16.18
CA GLN A 154 -9.98 11.94 -14.79
C GLN A 154 -10.68 10.90 -13.92
N SER A 155 -11.83 10.36 -14.36
CA SER A 155 -12.49 9.24 -13.69
C SER A 155 -11.96 7.87 -14.11
N ALA A 156 -10.91 7.82 -14.95
CA ALA A 156 -10.25 6.57 -15.30
C ALA A 156 -9.79 5.85 -14.03
N ARG A 157 -10.17 4.59 -13.90
CA ARG A 157 -9.90 3.78 -12.71
C ARG A 157 -8.40 3.56 -12.47
N GLY A 158 -7.60 3.60 -13.54
CA GLY A 158 -6.15 3.52 -13.44
C GLY A 158 -5.47 4.75 -12.85
N ILE A 159 -6.17 5.85 -12.58
CA ILE A 159 -5.57 7.03 -11.95
C ILE A 159 -5.68 6.92 -10.42
N PHE A 160 -4.57 6.60 -9.75
CA PHE A 160 -4.54 6.53 -8.30
C PHE A 160 -4.39 7.91 -7.65
N GLY A 161 -3.53 8.77 -8.19
CA GLY A 161 -3.38 10.14 -7.71
C GLY A 161 -1.94 10.62 -7.78
N THR A 162 -1.66 11.69 -7.03
CA THR A 162 -0.34 12.30 -6.92
C THR A 162 0.37 11.87 -5.65
N VAL A 163 1.69 11.81 -5.71
CA VAL A 163 2.59 11.51 -4.60
C VAL A 163 3.63 12.61 -4.52
N GLU A 164 3.75 13.26 -3.38
CA GLU A 164 4.75 14.30 -3.15
C GLU A 164 5.99 13.69 -2.49
N VAL A 165 7.12 13.69 -3.22
CA VAL A 165 8.40 13.22 -2.71
C VAL A 165 9.13 14.38 -2.03
N SER A 166 9.40 14.19 -0.74
CA SER A 166 10.08 15.17 0.11
C SER A 166 11.54 15.39 -0.32
N LYS A 167 12.19 16.41 0.27
CA LYS A 167 13.61 16.73 0.01
C LYS A 167 14.57 15.58 0.38
N SER A 168 14.18 14.70 1.30
CA SER A 168 14.95 13.50 1.67
C SER A 168 14.70 12.31 0.73
N GLY A 169 13.88 12.48 -0.30
CA GLY A 169 13.55 11.43 -1.27
C GLY A 169 12.56 10.40 -0.77
N ILE A 170 11.85 10.71 0.32
CA ILE A 170 10.84 9.83 0.93
C ILE A 170 9.44 10.37 0.63
N ALA A 171 8.50 9.48 0.33
CA ALA A 171 7.07 9.78 0.29
C ALA A 171 6.25 8.65 0.91
N SER A 172 5.17 9.01 1.58
CA SER A 172 4.13 8.07 1.98
C SER A 172 2.77 8.70 1.73
N VAL A 173 1.87 7.95 1.11
CA VAL A 173 0.50 8.39 0.84
C VAL A 173 -0.46 7.22 1.03
N PHE A 174 -1.61 7.54 1.61
CA PHE A 174 -2.74 6.62 1.70
C PHE A 174 -3.84 7.13 0.79
N LEU A 175 -4.32 6.25 -0.09
CA LEU A 175 -5.36 6.55 -1.07
C LEU A 175 -6.50 5.54 -0.91
N ASP A 176 -7.73 6.01 -1.09
CA ASP A 176 -8.90 5.15 -1.20
C ASP A 176 -9.46 5.21 -2.63
N LYS A 177 -9.82 4.04 -3.17
CA LYS A 177 -10.33 3.90 -4.54
C LYS A 177 -11.53 2.97 -4.60
N PRO A 178 -12.55 3.31 -5.40
CA PRO A 178 -13.70 2.45 -5.62
C PRO A 178 -13.39 1.34 -6.63
N ILE A 179 -12.44 0.47 -6.28
CA ILE A 179 -11.89 -0.59 -7.12
C ILE A 179 -11.82 -1.88 -6.30
N GLN A 180 -12.08 -3.02 -6.93
CA GLN A 180 -11.91 -4.33 -6.32
C GLN A 180 -10.54 -4.89 -6.67
N ILE A 181 -9.93 -5.63 -5.75
CA ILE A 181 -8.54 -6.11 -5.90
C ILE A 181 -8.38 -7.01 -7.14
N TRP A 182 -9.33 -7.91 -7.38
CA TRP A 182 -9.28 -8.85 -8.50
C TRP A 182 -9.20 -8.16 -9.87
N GLU A 183 -9.69 -6.92 -9.98
CA GLU A 183 -9.66 -6.15 -11.23
C GLU A 183 -8.26 -5.63 -11.58
N MET A 184 -7.40 -5.56 -10.57
CA MET A 184 -6.04 -5.02 -10.63
C MET A 184 -4.97 -6.11 -10.69
N ILE A 185 -5.25 -7.30 -10.15
CA ILE A 185 -4.27 -8.41 -10.13
C ILE A 185 -3.74 -8.69 -11.55
N GLY A 186 -2.41 -8.79 -11.68
CA GLY A 186 -1.73 -9.08 -12.94
C GLY A 186 -1.51 -7.86 -13.84
N ARG A 187 -2.00 -6.67 -13.45
CA ARG A 187 -1.61 -5.39 -14.05
C ARG A 187 -0.33 -4.86 -13.42
N SER A 188 0.19 -3.76 -13.92
CA SER A 188 1.30 -3.04 -13.29
C SER A 188 0.87 -1.68 -12.76
N ILE A 189 1.65 -1.15 -11.81
CA ILE A 189 1.57 0.25 -11.38
C ILE A 189 2.86 0.93 -11.81
N VAL A 190 2.74 2.11 -12.40
CA VAL A 190 3.85 3.02 -12.67
C VAL A 190 3.73 4.25 -11.79
N VAL A 191 4.83 4.62 -11.14
CA VAL A 191 4.99 5.90 -10.45
C VAL A 191 6.06 6.70 -11.17
N SER A 192 5.66 7.83 -11.75
CA SER A 192 6.56 8.70 -12.53
C SER A 192 6.11 10.15 -12.45
N ARG A 193 7.01 11.09 -12.77
CA ARG A 193 6.66 12.52 -12.93
C ARG A 193 5.71 12.78 -14.10
N GLN A 194 5.66 11.86 -15.06
CA GLN A 194 4.74 11.91 -16.19
C GLN A 194 3.56 10.97 -15.95
N GLN A 195 2.34 11.44 -16.16
CA GLN A 195 1.13 10.63 -16.00
C GLN A 195 0.83 9.80 -17.25
N ASP A 196 0.89 10.44 -18.42
CA ASP A 196 0.69 9.85 -19.74
C ASP A 196 1.90 10.25 -20.60
N GLY A 197 2.57 9.27 -21.21
CA GLY A 197 3.84 9.52 -21.91
C GLY A 197 4.58 8.25 -22.28
N LYS A 198 5.59 8.41 -23.14
CA LYS A 198 6.60 7.37 -23.36
C LYS A 198 7.55 7.40 -22.18
N PHE A 199 7.45 6.38 -21.32
CA PHE A 199 8.44 6.19 -20.27
C PHE A 199 9.80 5.85 -20.88
N ASP A 200 10.86 6.19 -20.15
CA ASP A 200 12.22 5.77 -20.45
C ASP A 200 12.60 4.72 -19.40
N LYS A 201 12.99 3.53 -19.84
CA LYS A 201 13.45 2.46 -18.94
C LYS A 201 14.63 2.91 -18.07
N GLU A 202 15.50 3.77 -18.58
CA GLU A 202 16.71 4.20 -17.88
C GLU A 202 16.48 5.39 -16.93
N ASP A 203 15.25 5.93 -16.86
CA ASP A 203 14.89 6.96 -15.89
C ASP A 203 14.94 6.40 -14.45
N PRO A 204 15.88 6.87 -13.60
CA PRO A 204 16.04 6.37 -12.24
C PRO A 204 14.86 6.76 -11.33
N ASP A 205 14.06 7.76 -11.73
CA ASP A 205 12.92 8.26 -10.96
C ASP A 205 11.58 7.67 -11.42
N THR A 206 11.58 6.82 -12.46
CA THR A 206 10.39 6.07 -12.87
C THR A 206 10.41 4.68 -12.23
N LEU A 207 9.38 4.39 -11.45
CA LEU A 207 9.20 3.11 -10.78
C LEU A 207 8.06 2.33 -11.40
N VAL A 208 8.22 1.01 -11.48
CA VAL A 208 7.19 0.09 -11.96
C VAL A 208 7.15 -1.17 -11.13
N GLY A 209 5.98 -1.79 -11.03
CA GLY A 209 5.83 -3.09 -10.39
C GLY A 209 4.56 -3.80 -10.82
N VAL A 210 4.54 -5.12 -10.74
CA VAL A 210 3.34 -5.93 -11.01
C VAL A 210 2.50 -6.05 -9.74
N ILE A 211 1.19 -5.88 -9.89
CA ILE A 211 0.21 -6.09 -8.83
C ILE A 211 0.05 -7.60 -8.63
N ALA A 212 0.63 -8.10 -7.55
CA ALA A 212 0.56 -9.49 -7.16
C ALA A 212 -0.50 -9.71 -6.06
N ARG A 213 -1.05 -10.92 -6.00
CA ARG A 213 -1.91 -11.33 -4.88
C ARG A 213 -1.08 -11.32 -3.60
N SER A 214 -1.67 -10.76 -2.55
CA SER A 214 -1.15 -10.91 -1.20
C SER A 214 -2.13 -11.79 -0.43
N ALA A 215 -1.60 -12.59 0.48
CA ALA A 215 -2.44 -13.24 1.47
C ALA A 215 -3.20 -12.20 2.29
N GLY A 216 -4.48 -12.48 2.58
CA GLY A 216 -5.24 -11.73 3.57
C GLY A 216 -4.68 -11.96 4.98
N VAL A 217 -5.26 -11.25 5.97
CA VAL A 217 -4.86 -11.27 7.39
C VAL A 217 -4.60 -12.69 7.91
N TRP A 218 -5.46 -13.64 7.50
CA TRP A 218 -5.52 -15.02 7.98
C TRP A 218 -4.99 -16.05 6.99
N ASP A 219 -4.54 -15.62 5.80
CA ASP A 219 -4.07 -16.54 4.75
C ASP A 219 -2.54 -16.74 4.80
N ASN A 220 -1.81 -16.07 5.70
CA ASN A 220 -0.35 -16.17 5.80
C ASN A 220 0.19 -16.00 7.22
N ASP A 221 0.36 -17.13 7.90
CA ASP A 221 1.01 -17.28 9.21
C ASP A 221 2.54 -17.36 9.12
N LYS A 222 3.15 -16.86 8.02
CA LYS A 222 4.61 -16.79 7.93
C LYS A 222 5.14 -15.79 8.96
N THR A 223 5.50 -16.32 10.13
CA THR A 223 6.31 -15.65 11.15
C THR A 223 7.74 -15.48 10.69
N VAL A 224 8.22 -16.39 9.82
CA VAL A 224 9.58 -16.44 9.26
C VAL A 224 9.52 -16.46 7.74
N CYS A 225 10.30 -15.61 7.09
CA CYS A 225 10.40 -15.58 5.64
C CYS A 225 11.32 -16.71 5.14
N SER A 226 10.83 -17.61 4.29
CA SER A 226 11.60 -18.77 3.81
C SER A 226 12.87 -18.40 3.03
N CYS A 227 12.95 -17.18 2.49
CA CYS A 227 14.11 -16.71 1.73
C CYS A 227 15.26 -16.24 2.64
N SER A 228 14.96 -15.73 3.83
CA SER A 228 15.94 -15.12 4.74
C SER A 228 16.10 -15.88 6.06
N GLY A 229 15.14 -16.72 6.43
CA GLY A 229 15.07 -17.37 7.74
C GLY A 229 14.79 -16.39 8.89
N LYS A 230 14.54 -15.12 8.60
CA LYS A 230 14.29 -14.06 9.59
C LYS A 230 12.80 -13.91 9.86
N THR A 231 12.48 -13.49 11.08
CA THR A 231 11.12 -13.13 11.43
C THR A 231 10.66 -11.87 10.71
N VAL A 232 9.35 -11.67 10.56
CA VAL A 232 8.78 -10.46 9.95
C VAL A 232 9.28 -9.18 10.66
N TRP A 233 9.48 -9.23 11.98
CA TRP A 233 10.00 -8.12 12.77
C TRP A 233 11.48 -7.85 12.50
N GLU A 234 12.31 -8.89 12.38
CA GLU A 234 13.74 -8.75 12.05
C GLU A 234 13.94 -8.22 10.63
N GLU A 235 13.17 -8.73 9.66
CA GLU A 235 13.19 -8.17 8.31
C GLU A 235 12.76 -6.71 8.35
N ARG A 236 11.72 -6.37 9.11
CA ARG A 236 11.27 -4.99 9.24
C ARG A 236 12.32 -4.10 9.87
N THR A 237 12.97 -4.48 10.96
CA THR A 237 14.06 -3.69 11.55
C THR A 237 15.19 -3.47 10.56
N GLU A 238 15.54 -4.49 9.77
CA GLU A 238 16.52 -4.35 8.69
C GLU A 238 16.04 -3.41 7.59
N GLN A 239 14.78 -3.49 7.19
CA GLN A 239 14.19 -2.64 6.16
C GLN A 239 13.99 -1.19 6.64
N VAL A 240 13.62 -0.96 7.91
CA VAL A 240 13.59 0.36 8.55
C VAL A 240 15.01 0.92 8.64
N GLY A 241 15.99 0.10 9.01
CA GLY A 241 17.41 0.48 8.98
C GLY A 241 17.92 0.83 7.57
N LYS A 242 17.28 0.28 6.54
CA LYS A 242 17.48 0.62 5.12
C LYS A 242 16.54 1.73 4.62
N GLY A 243 15.66 2.28 5.46
CA GLY A 243 14.73 3.36 5.13
C GLY A 243 13.56 2.96 4.21
N MET A 244 13.11 1.71 4.23
CA MET A 244 11.98 1.19 3.43
C MET A 244 10.60 1.41 4.05
N LEU A 245 10.56 1.91 5.29
CA LEU A 245 9.37 2.11 6.11
C LEU A 245 9.58 3.32 7.03
#